data_AF-A0A6J2R5L1-F1
#
_entry.id   AF-A0A6J2R5L1-F1
#
_cell.length_a   1.000
_cell.length_b   1.000
_cell.length_c   1.000
_cell.angle_alpha   90.00
_cell.angle_beta   90.00
_cell.angle_gamma   90.00
#
_symmetry.space_group_name_H-M   'P 1'
#
loop_
_entity.id
_entity.type
_entity.pdbx_description
1 polymer ?
#
loop_
_entity_poly.entity_id
_entity_poly.type
_entity_poly.pdbx_seq_one_letter_code
_entity_poly.pdbx_strand_id
1 'polypeptide(L)'
;MEESTGRLTKKKVVVVGGGLVGALNACFFAKRGFDVEVFETREDIRQAKVVKGRSINLALSHRGRQALKHVGMEEKIVSKGIPMHARMIHALSGKQSPIPYGKKGQFILSVDRANLNKELLTGKNINSFFLLQCYHCTQFCRDFLTDKTFTCTLFMPFDEFEKINTGDEVIEFFQKYFPDTIPLIGVDALKTDYFRLPGQAMVSVKCSPYHIGDKCVLMGDAAHAVVPFYGQGMNAGFEDCIVFNEIMDQLNEDFSAVLAEYTRVRVPDDHAIADLAMYNYVEMRAHVNSKWFLFRKHVDNFLHFLLPHTIIPLYTMVTFTRTRYHEAVDRWHWQDKVINRGLLVSATGAVLGGSYLLIKNPPDINKLIIPAGKMWDRLVALLTS
;
A
#
# COMPACT_ATOMS: atom_id res chain seq x y z
N MET A 1 29.93 47.47 -29.18
CA MET A 1 28.75 46.99 -28.44
C MET A 1 28.98 45.52 -28.19
N GLU A 2 29.55 45.21 -27.03
CA GLU A 2 29.79 43.84 -26.57
C GLU A 2 28.47 43.35 -25.99
N GLU A 3 27.86 42.38 -26.65
CA GLU A 3 26.60 41.76 -26.22
C GLU A 3 26.90 40.92 -24.97
N SER A 4 26.56 41.45 -23.79
CA SER A 4 26.68 40.76 -22.52
C SER A 4 25.73 39.56 -22.51
N THR A 5 26.22 38.40 -22.94
CA THR A 5 25.56 37.11 -22.75
C THR A 5 25.58 36.78 -21.26
N GLY A 6 24.62 37.34 -20.51
CA GLY A 6 24.36 36.95 -19.13
C GLY A 6 24.03 35.47 -19.10
N ARG A 7 24.99 34.62 -18.74
CA ARG A 7 24.72 33.24 -18.30
C ARG A 7 23.76 33.37 -17.12
N LEU A 8 22.46 33.12 -17.35
CA LEU A 8 21.50 32.87 -16.28
C LEU A 8 22.10 31.76 -15.41
N THR A 9 22.60 32.13 -14.24
CA THR A 9 23.14 31.19 -13.27
C THR A 9 22.01 30.25 -12.87
N LYS A 10 22.09 28.98 -13.29
CA LYS A 10 21.11 27.97 -12.92
C LYS A 10 21.04 27.89 -11.40
N LYS A 11 19.83 27.97 -10.84
CA LYS A 11 19.61 27.68 -9.42
C LYS A 11 20.09 26.25 -9.14
N LYS A 12 20.89 26.08 -8.08
CA LYS A 12 21.47 24.79 -7.69
C LYS A 12 20.62 24.14 -6.61
N VAL A 13 20.34 22.85 -6.75
CA VAL A 13 19.63 22.03 -5.76
C VAL A 13 20.46 20.80 -5.44
N VAL A 14 20.56 20.50 -4.14
CA VAL A 14 21.23 19.31 -3.63
C VAL A 14 20.18 18.33 -3.11
N VAL A 15 20.22 17.10 -3.60
CA VAL A 15 19.35 16.00 -3.16
C VAL A 15 20.19 15.03 -2.33
N VAL A 16 19.82 14.85 -1.07
CA VAL A 16 20.48 13.89 -0.18
C VAL A 16 19.71 12.57 -0.23
N GLY A 17 20.33 11.54 -0.81
CA GLY A 17 19.80 10.19 -0.98
C GLY A 17 19.40 9.86 -2.43
N GLY A 18 20.16 8.98 -3.08
CA GLY A 18 19.88 8.41 -4.41
C GLY A 18 18.93 7.20 -4.37
N GLY A 19 17.97 7.22 -3.43
CA GLY A 19 16.88 6.26 -3.36
C GLY A 19 15.76 6.61 -4.36
N LEU A 20 14.64 5.87 -4.28
CA LEU A 20 13.54 6.02 -5.23
C LEU A 20 13.01 7.45 -5.31
N VAL A 21 12.67 8.05 -4.16
CA VAL A 21 12.09 9.40 -4.09
C VAL A 21 13.11 10.46 -4.49
N GLY A 22 14.34 10.39 -3.95
CA GLY A 22 15.40 11.36 -4.26
C GLY A 22 15.79 11.34 -5.74
N ALA A 23 15.96 10.15 -6.34
CA ALA A 23 16.27 10.02 -7.76
C ALA A 23 15.12 10.55 -8.65
N LEU A 24 13.87 10.25 -8.29
CA LEU A 24 12.71 10.79 -9.00
C LEU A 24 12.63 12.32 -8.88
N ASN A 25 12.83 12.87 -7.68
CA ASN A 25 12.80 14.31 -7.46
C ASN A 25 13.93 15.04 -8.21
N ALA A 26 15.10 14.41 -8.30
CA ALA A 26 16.20 14.90 -9.12
C ALA A 26 15.80 15.00 -10.61
N CYS A 27 15.05 14.03 -11.14
CA CYS A 27 14.49 14.13 -12.49
C CYS A 27 13.53 15.33 -12.65
N PHE A 28 12.69 15.59 -11.64
CA PHE A 28 11.76 16.72 -11.66
C PHE A 28 12.49 18.07 -11.67
N PHE A 29 13.50 18.26 -10.82
CA PHE A 29 14.31 19.48 -10.81
C PHE A 29 15.13 19.65 -12.09
N ALA A 30 15.76 18.56 -12.58
CA ALA A 30 16.54 18.61 -13.82
C ALA A 30 15.66 19.00 -15.03
N LYS A 31 14.39 18.55 -15.07
CA LYS A 31 13.42 18.91 -16.11
C LYS A 31 13.03 20.40 -16.08
N ARG A 32 13.10 21.05 -14.92
CA ARG A 32 12.95 22.51 -14.78
C ARG A 32 14.22 23.30 -15.09
N GLY A 33 15.33 22.62 -15.38
CA GLY A 33 16.60 23.28 -15.75
C GLY A 33 17.48 23.67 -14.56
N PHE A 34 17.18 23.20 -13.35
CA PHE A 34 18.06 23.35 -12.18
C PHE A 34 19.38 22.60 -12.38
N ASP A 35 20.44 23.06 -11.72
CA ASP A 35 21.66 22.28 -11.54
C ASP A 35 21.49 21.35 -10.34
N VAL A 36 21.45 20.04 -10.58
CA VAL A 36 21.05 19.04 -9.57
C VAL A 36 22.22 18.14 -9.23
N GLU A 37 22.59 18.12 -7.95
CA GLU A 37 23.57 17.20 -7.39
C GLU A 37 22.89 16.21 -6.43
N VAL A 38 23.06 14.91 -6.68
CA VAL A 38 22.53 13.85 -5.84
C VAL A 38 23.66 13.23 -5.04
N PHE A 39 23.57 13.22 -3.71
CA PHE A 39 24.53 12.54 -2.84
C PHE A 39 23.93 11.24 -2.31
N GLU A 40 24.50 10.10 -2.68
CA GLU A 40 24.07 8.77 -2.23
C GLU A 40 25.17 8.12 -1.38
N THR A 41 24.80 7.58 -0.22
CA THR A 41 25.74 6.93 0.72
C THR A 41 26.19 5.55 0.26
N ARG A 42 25.38 4.86 -0.56
CA ARG A 42 25.72 3.55 -1.12
C ARG A 42 26.63 3.68 -2.34
N GLU A 43 27.22 2.57 -2.75
CA GLU A 43 27.83 2.45 -4.08
C GLU A 43 26.79 2.59 -5.19
N ASP A 44 27.24 2.95 -6.39
CA ASP A 44 26.38 3.04 -7.56
C ASP A 44 25.78 1.67 -7.91
N ILE A 45 24.48 1.53 -7.64
CA ILE A 45 23.74 0.30 -7.88
C ILE A 45 23.70 -0.11 -9.36
N ARG A 46 24.02 0.80 -10.30
CA ARG A 46 24.12 0.50 -11.74
C ARG A 46 25.38 -0.32 -12.06
N GLN A 47 26.41 -0.20 -11.22
CA GLN A 47 27.71 -0.87 -11.38
C GLN A 47 27.91 -1.99 -10.36
N ALA A 48 27.23 -1.91 -9.21
CA ALA A 48 27.36 -2.90 -8.14
C ALA A 48 26.87 -4.29 -8.58
N LYS A 49 27.67 -5.31 -8.30
CA LYS A 49 27.32 -6.73 -8.53
C LYS A 49 26.21 -7.23 -7.60
N VAL A 50 26.08 -6.62 -6.41
CA VAL A 50 25.08 -6.97 -5.40
C VAL A 50 24.41 -5.69 -4.93
N VAL A 51 23.08 -5.62 -5.08
CA VAL A 51 22.29 -4.47 -4.62
C VAL A 51 21.73 -4.77 -3.23
N LYS A 52 22.07 -3.92 -2.26
CA LYS A 52 21.53 -3.98 -0.89
C LYS A 52 20.22 -3.19 -0.80
N GLY A 53 19.15 -3.76 -0.24
CA GLY A 53 17.86 -3.09 -0.10
C GLY A 53 16.92 -3.74 0.91
N ARG A 54 16.01 -2.94 1.49
CA ARG A 54 15.05 -3.37 2.54
C ARG A 54 13.88 -4.20 2.01
N SER A 55 13.61 -4.16 0.71
CA SER A 55 12.50 -4.85 0.05
C SER A 55 12.90 -5.18 -1.38
N ILE A 56 12.53 -6.37 -1.85
CA ILE A 56 12.83 -6.84 -3.22
C ILE A 56 11.83 -6.21 -4.18
N ASN A 57 10.54 -6.47 -3.96
CA ASN A 57 9.46 -6.00 -4.83
C ASN A 57 8.58 -4.96 -4.13
N LEU A 58 8.00 -4.07 -4.94
CA LEU A 58 7.14 -2.99 -4.50
C LEU A 58 5.82 -3.01 -5.29
N ALA A 59 4.72 -2.70 -4.59
CA ALA A 59 3.44 -2.48 -5.23
C ALA A 59 3.38 -1.06 -5.81
N LEU A 60 3.46 -0.93 -7.13
CA LEU A 60 3.27 0.32 -7.85
C LEU A 60 1.78 0.50 -8.18
N SER A 61 1.21 1.60 -7.68
CA SER A 61 -0.21 1.96 -7.82
C SER A 61 -0.38 3.22 -8.68
N HIS A 62 -1.62 3.75 -8.75
CA HIS A 62 -1.92 4.89 -9.62
C HIS A 62 -1.06 6.13 -9.33
N ARG A 63 -0.85 6.48 -8.05
CA ARG A 63 -0.06 7.67 -7.64
C ARG A 63 1.39 7.59 -8.10
N GLY A 64 2.04 6.46 -7.82
CA GLY A 64 3.42 6.24 -8.26
C GLY A 64 3.56 6.24 -9.79
N ARG A 65 2.60 5.64 -10.50
CA ARG A 65 2.56 5.67 -11.97
C ARG A 65 2.41 7.09 -12.52
N GLN A 66 1.52 7.90 -11.94
CA GLN A 66 1.39 9.30 -12.34
C GLN A 66 2.71 10.06 -12.16
N ALA A 67 3.46 9.81 -11.08
CA ALA A 67 4.75 10.47 -10.87
C ALA A 67 5.77 10.08 -11.95
N LEU A 68 5.88 8.79 -12.24
CA LEU A 68 6.73 8.27 -13.31
C LEU A 68 6.34 8.82 -14.69
N LYS A 69 5.04 9.07 -14.92
CA LYS A 69 4.54 9.64 -16.18
C LYS A 69 5.07 11.05 -16.41
N HIS A 70 5.13 11.88 -15.37
CA HIS A 70 5.62 13.26 -15.48
C HIS A 70 7.10 13.33 -15.89
N VAL A 71 7.89 12.31 -15.57
CA VAL A 71 9.30 12.18 -15.96
C VAL A 71 9.51 11.29 -17.18
N GLY A 72 8.44 10.83 -17.84
CA GLY A 72 8.52 10.01 -19.05
C GLY A 72 9.03 8.58 -18.83
N MET A 73 8.94 8.06 -17.60
CA MET A 73 9.42 6.72 -17.24
C MET A 73 8.30 5.70 -17.03
N GLU A 74 7.02 6.10 -17.05
CA GLU A 74 5.90 5.18 -16.77
C GLU A 74 5.93 3.95 -17.69
N GLU A 75 5.97 4.13 -19.02
CA GLU A 75 5.91 3.02 -19.97
C GLU A 75 7.04 2.00 -19.77
N LYS A 76 8.27 2.49 -19.56
CA LYS A 76 9.47 1.67 -19.36
C LYS A 76 9.40 0.85 -18.07
N ILE A 77 8.84 1.41 -17.00
CA ILE A 77 8.69 0.71 -15.72
C ILE A 77 7.51 -0.26 -15.78
N VAL A 78 6.38 0.14 -16.37
CA VAL A 78 5.19 -0.69 -16.49
C VAL A 78 5.44 -1.89 -17.39
N SER A 79 6.22 -1.76 -18.48
CA SER A 79 6.55 -2.88 -19.38
C SER A 79 7.35 -4.00 -18.70
N LYS A 80 8.04 -3.70 -17.60
CA LYS A 80 8.80 -4.66 -16.80
C LYS A 80 8.04 -5.13 -15.56
N GLY A 81 6.93 -4.48 -15.21
CA GLY A 81 6.14 -4.80 -14.04
C GLY A 81 5.17 -5.96 -14.29
N ILE A 82 4.88 -6.73 -13.25
CA ILE A 82 3.89 -7.81 -13.32
C ILE A 82 2.54 -7.29 -12.81
N PRO A 83 1.47 -7.33 -13.62
CA PRO A 83 0.16 -6.88 -13.19
C PRO A 83 -0.44 -7.85 -12.15
N MET A 84 -0.94 -7.29 -11.05
CA MET A 84 -1.69 -7.99 -10.02
C MET A 84 -3.14 -7.50 -10.04
N HIS A 85 -4.05 -8.35 -10.54
CA HIS A 85 -5.47 -8.01 -10.70
C HIS A 85 -6.32 -8.24 -9.45
N ALA A 86 -5.85 -9.11 -8.55
CA ALA A 86 -6.56 -9.49 -7.34
C ALA A 86 -5.57 -9.79 -6.21
N ARG A 87 -6.08 -9.75 -4.97
CA ARG A 87 -5.45 -10.39 -3.81
C ARG A 87 -5.88 -11.86 -3.80
N MET A 88 -4.93 -12.78 -3.73
CA MET A 88 -5.25 -14.18 -3.45
C MET A 88 -5.18 -14.41 -1.94
N ILE A 89 -6.27 -14.85 -1.33
CA ILE A 89 -6.33 -15.18 0.10
C ILE A 89 -6.23 -16.69 0.25
N HIS A 90 -5.26 -17.15 1.04
CA HIS A 90 -5.04 -18.56 1.36
C HIS A 90 -5.57 -18.83 2.77
N ALA A 91 -6.63 -19.64 2.88
CA ALA A 91 -7.17 -20.06 4.17
C ALA A 91 -6.40 -21.27 4.72
N LEU A 92 -6.41 -21.48 6.04
CA LEU A 92 -5.80 -22.66 6.69
C LEU A 92 -6.33 -23.99 6.15
N SER A 93 -7.57 -24.02 5.65
CA SER A 93 -8.14 -25.22 5.02
C SER A 93 -7.56 -25.52 3.63
N GLY A 94 -6.60 -24.74 3.13
CA GLY A 94 -6.08 -24.78 1.76
C GLY A 94 -6.99 -24.10 0.71
N LYS A 95 -8.14 -23.55 1.12
CA LYS A 95 -9.05 -22.86 0.19
C LYS A 95 -8.43 -21.53 -0.25
N GLN A 96 -8.26 -21.37 -1.55
CA GLN A 96 -7.81 -20.13 -2.18
C GLN A 96 -9.02 -19.30 -2.64
N SER A 97 -9.04 -18.01 -2.32
CA SER A 97 -10.14 -17.10 -2.66
C SER A 97 -9.61 -15.79 -3.24
N PRO A 98 -9.87 -15.50 -4.53
CA PRO A 98 -9.45 -14.25 -5.14
C PRO A 98 -10.39 -13.10 -4.76
N ILE A 99 -9.82 -11.95 -4.39
CA ILE A 99 -10.53 -10.69 -4.17
C ILE A 99 -9.97 -9.66 -5.16
N PRO A 100 -10.71 -9.33 -6.23
CA PRO A 100 -10.30 -8.29 -7.18
C PRO A 100 -10.02 -6.97 -6.49
N TYR A 101 -9.00 -6.23 -6.94
CA TYR A 101 -8.62 -4.97 -6.30
C TYR A 101 -9.60 -3.83 -6.59
N GLY A 102 -10.23 -3.82 -7.77
CA GLY A 102 -11.10 -2.74 -8.23
C GLY A 102 -11.98 -3.16 -9.40
N LYS A 103 -12.39 -2.20 -10.22
CA LYS A 103 -13.19 -2.46 -11.42
C LYS A 103 -12.38 -3.20 -12.49
N LYS A 104 -13.07 -3.75 -13.50
CA LYS A 104 -12.42 -4.41 -14.65
C LYS A 104 -11.36 -3.48 -15.26
N GLY A 105 -10.12 -3.94 -15.33
CA GLY A 105 -8.98 -3.18 -15.85
C GLY A 105 -8.15 -2.41 -14.82
N GLN A 106 -8.60 -2.30 -13.56
CA GLN A 106 -7.76 -1.75 -12.48
C GLN A 106 -6.89 -2.85 -11.88
N PHE A 107 -5.59 -2.57 -11.77
CA PHE A 107 -4.60 -3.47 -11.19
C PHE A 107 -3.45 -2.66 -10.58
N ILE A 108 -2.77 -3.26 -9.61
CA ILE A 108 -1.48 -2.77 -9.12
C ILE A 108 -0.37 -3.55 -9.83
N LEU A 109 0.83 -2.98 -9.92
CA LEU A 109 1.98 -3.66 -10.53
C LEU A 109 2.98 -4.07 -9.46
N SER A 110 3.49 -5.28 -9.55
CA SER A 110 4.71 -5.67 -8.84
C SER A 110 5.91 -5.20 -9.66
N VAL A 111 6.74 -4.34 -9.07
CA VAL A 111 7.96 -3.83 -9.72
C VAL A 111 9.18 -4.12 -8.86
N ASP A 112 10.30 -4.45 -9.51
CA ASP A 112 11.57 -4.66 -8.84
C ASP A 112 12.15 -3.32 -8.38
N ARG A 113 12.47 -3.23 -7.09
CA ARG A 113 12.97 -1.99 -6.48
C ARG A 113 14.33 -1.58 -7.05
N ALA A 114 15.23 -2.54 -7.25
CA ALA A 114 16.59 -2.25 -7.70
C ALA A 114 16.58 -1.72 -9.14
N ASN A 115 15.82 -2.36 -10.03
CA ASN A 115 15.60 -1.96 -11.40
C ASN A 115 14.96 -0.57 -11.47
N LEU A 116 13.88 -0.33 -10.71
CA LEU A 116 13.24 0.97 -10.64
C LEU A 116 14.24 2.07 -10.23
N ASN A 117 15.04 1.83 -9.19
CA ASN A 117 16.04 2.81 -8.76
C ASN A 117 17.16 3.01 -9.79
N LYS A 118 17.64 1.94 -10.43
CA LYS A 118 18.64 2.01 -11.51
C LYS A 118 18.13 2.87 -12.67
N GLU A 119 16.88 2.70 -13.06
CA GLU A 119 16.25 3.45 -14.14
C GLU A 119 16.10 4.94 -13.80
N LEU A 120 15.68 5.25 -12.58
CA LEU A 120 15.59 6.63 -12.09
C LEU A 120 16.97 7.32 -12.05
N LEU A 121 17.99 6.64 -11.54
CA LEU A 121 19.37 7.15 -11.51
C LEU A 121 20.00 7.29 -12.91
N THR A 122 19.44 6.64 -13.92
CA THR A 122 19.86 6.79 -15.33
C THR A 122 19.15 7.96 -16.03
N GLY A 123 18.26 8.67 -15.31
CA GLY A 123 17.62 9.88 -15.79
C GLY A 123 18.63 10.91 -16.34
N LYS A 124 18.30 11.54 -17.46
CA LYS A 124 19.15 12.53 -18.12
C LYS A 124 19.37 13.75 -17.22
N ASN A 125 20.56 14.35 -17.29
CA ASN A 125 20.93 15.61 -16.64
C ASN A 125 20.96 15.59 -15.09
N ILE A 126 21.27 14.45 -14.48
CA ILE A 126 21.50 14.35 -13.02
C ILE A 126 22.99 14.10 -12.77
N ASN A 127 23.63 14.96 -11.97
CA ASN A 127 24.98 14.71 -11.48
C ASN A 127 24.90 13.91 -10.17
N SER A 128 25.19 12.61 -10.24
CA SER A 128 25.15 11.73 -9.06
C SER A 128 26.54 11.51 -8.48
N PHE A 129 26.69 11.81 -7.19
CA PHE A 129 27.89 11.60 -6.39
C PHE A 129 27.64 10.50 -5.36
N PHE A 130 28.47 9.46 -5.37
CA PHE A 130 28.37 8.34 -4.44
C PHE A 130 29.46 8.49 -3.36
N LEU A 131 29.04 8.69 -2.11
CA LEU A 131 29.90 8.83 -0.95
C LEU A 131 30.26 7.43 -0.46
N LEU A 132 31.51 7.00 -0.66
CA LEU A 132 31.96 5.68 -0.20
C LEU A 132 31.93 5.62 1.34
N GLN A 133 30.87 5.04 1.92
CA GLN A 133 30.87 4.60 3.32
C GLN A 133 30.57 3.11 3.42
N CYS A 134 31.59 2.35 3.81
CA CYS A 134 31.50 0.92 4.07
C CYS A 134 30.73 0.64 5.37
N TYR A 135 29.42 0.44 5.28
CA TYR A 135 28.65 -0.22 6.35
C TYR A 135 28.34 -1.68 5.98
N HIS A 136 28.78 -2.60 6.83
CA HIS A 136 28.57 -4.04 6.71
C HIS A 136 27.12 -4.38 7.14
N CYS A 137 26.18 -4.36 6.20
CA CYS A 137 24.83 -4.89 6.36
C CYS A 137 24.60 -5.94 5.26
N THR A 138 24.45 -7.21 5.65
CA THR A 138 24.40 -8.38 4.76
C THR A 138 22.98 -8.67 4.26
N GLN A 139 22.31 -7.71 3.63
CA GLN A 139 21.02 -8.00 2.98
C GLN A 139 21.24 -8.38 1.51
N PHE A 140 21.23 -9.70 1.24
CA PHE A 140 21.30 -10.24 -0.12
C PHE A 140 19.92 -10.19 -0.78
N CYS A 141 19.72 -9.25 -1.70
CA CYS A 141 18.57 -9.26 -2.60
C CYS A 141 19.00 -9.95 -3.89
N ARG A 142 18.29 -11.02 -4.21
CA ARG A 142 18.43 -11.77 -5.46
C ARG A 142 17.34 -11.19 -6.38
N ASP A 143 17.69 -10.73 -7.59
CA ASP A 143 16.77 -10.13 -8.61
C ASP A 143 15.86 -11.21 -9.25
N PHE A 144 14.55 -11.24 -8.95
CA PHE A 144 13.72 -12.48 -9.13
C PHE A 144 12.29 -12.25 -9.70
N LEU A 145 12.01 -11.25 -10.54
CA LEU A 145 10.64 -11.09 -11.09
C LEU A 145 10.40 -11.72 -12.47
N THR A 146 11.41 -11.82 -13.34
CA THR A 146 11.21 -12.34 -14.71
C THR A 146 11.28 -13.87 -14.80
N ASP A 147 11.59 -14.56 -13.72
CA ASP A 147 11.79 -16.02 -13.67
C ASP A 147 10.59 -16.80 -13.10
N LYS A 148 9.41 -16.17 -13.02
CA LYS A 148 8.17 -16.76 -12.48
C LYS A 148 8.25 -17.14 -11.00
N THR A 149 9.08 -16.47 -10.21
CA THR A 149 9.16 -16.66 -8.76
C THR A 149 8.40 -15.59 -7.99
N PHE A 150 8.20 -15.82 -6.68
CA PHE A 150 7.54 -14.90 -5.77
C PHE A 150 8.43 -14.61 -4.57
N THR A 151 8.48 -13.34 -4.15
CA THR A 151 9.06 -12.96 -2.87
C THR A 151 7.96 -12.91 -1.81
N CYS A 152 8.12 -13.69 -0.76
CA CYS A 152 7.21 -13.68 0.38
C CYS A 152 7.81 -12.86 1.54
N THR A 153 6.96 -12.18 2.31
CA THR A 153 7.35 -11.47 3.53
C THR A 153 6.48 -11.97 4.67
N LEU A 154 7.11 -12.55 5.70
CA LEU A 154 6.44 -13.02 6.90
C LEU A 154 6.38 -11.88 7.92
N PHE A 155 5.17 -11.57 8.40
CA PHE A 155 4.94 -10.61 9.48
C PHE A 155 4.43 -11.33 10.71
N MET A 156 5.19 -11.26 11.81
CA MET A 156 4.76 -11.71 13.13
C MET A 156 5.48 -10.91 14.23
N PRO A 157 4.97 -10.89 15.47
CA PRO A 157 5.64 -10.22 16.58
C PRO A 157 7.06 -10.76 16.80
N PHE A 158 7.97 -9.92 17.30
CA PHE A 158 9.35 -10.32 17.61
C PHE A 158 9.40 -11.51 18.60
N ASP A 159 8.54 -11.50 19.62
CA ASP A 159 8.44 -12.61 20.58
C ASP A 159 8.12 -13.97 19.93
N GLU A 160 7.44 -13.99 18.78
CA GLU A 160 7.20 -15.23 18.02
C GLU A 160 8.40 -15.63 17.16
N PHE A 161 9.14 -14.66 16.61
CA PHE A 161 10.42 -14.93 15.95
C PHE A 161 11.45 -15.54 16.91
N GLU A 162 11.54 -15.02 18.13
CA GLU A 162 12.51 -15.47 19.16
C GLU A 162 12.23 -16.88 19.69
N LYS A 163 10.99 -17.37 19.57
CA LYS A 163 10.63 -18.75 19.97
C LYS A 163 11.13 -19.80 19.00
N ILE A 164 11.45 -19.44 17.75
CA ILE A 164 11.84 -20.37 16.69
C ILE A 164 13.34 -20.29 16.49
N ASN A 165 14.05 -21.32 16.95
CA ASN A 165 15.52 -21.36 17.00
C ASN A 165 16.12 -22.45 16.10
N THR A 166 15.31 -23.41 15.65
CA THR A 166 15.75 -24.53 14.82
C THR A 166 14.95 -24.63 13.52
N GLY A 167 15.55 -25.28 12.51
CA GLY A 167 14.87 -25.52 11.24
C GLY A 167 13.62 -26.39 11.36
N ASP A 168 13.57 -27.30 12.34
CA ASP A 168 12.39 -28.15 12.54
C ASP A 168 11.24 -27.36 13.15
N GLU A 169 11.52 -26.47 14.11
CA GLU A 169 10.53 -25.53 14.66
C GLU A 169 9.97 -24.58 13.58
N VAL A 170 10.80 -24.16 12.60
CA VAL A 170 10.31 -23.40 11.43
C VAL A 170 9.27 -24.23 10.66
N ILE A 171 9.55 -25.50 10.39
CA ILE A 171 8.63 -26.35 9.65
C ILE A 171 7.34 -26.60 10.44
N GLU A 172 7.43 -26.88 11.75
CA GLU A 172 6.24 -27.05 12.60
C GLU A 172 5.37 -25.79 12.62
N PHE A 173 5.99 -24.61 12.74
CA PHE A 173 5.29 -23.33 12.67
C PHE A 173 4.56 -23.15 11.34
N PHE A 174 5.25 -23.39 10.22
CA PHE A 174 4.67 -23.26 8.89
C PHE A 174 3.60 -24.34 8.63
N GLN A 175 3.74 -25.57 9.13
CA GLN A 175 2.70 -26.60 9.01
C GLN A 175 1.43 -26.18 9.74
N LYS A 176 1.58 -25.55 10.92
CA LYS A 176 0.45 -25.11 11.74
C LYS A 176 -0.29 -23.91 11.15
N TYR A 177 0.44 -22.91 10.64
CA TYR A 177 -0.16 -21.63 10.24
C TYR A 177 -0.20 -21.39 8.73
N PHE A 178 0.64 -22.05 7.94
CA PHE A 178 0.80 -21.83 6.50
C PHE A 178 1.10 -23.15 5.72
N PRO A 179 0.28 -24.21 5.89
CA PRO A 179 0.63 -25.55 5.44
C PRO A 179 0.89 -25.66 3.93
N ASP A 180 0.18 -24.87 3.12
CA ASP A 180 0.28 -24.86 1.67
C ASP A 180 1.54 -24.17 1.14
N THR A 181 2.26 -23.42 1.97
CA THR A 181 3.48 -22.70 1.56
C THR A 181 4.73 -23.57 1.54
N ILE A 182 4.80 -24.60 2.39
CA ILE A 182 5.93 -25.54 2.46
C ILE A 182 6.23 -26.20 1.11
N PRO A 183 5.25 -26.81 0.40
CA PRO A 183 5.51 -27.41 -0.91
C PRO A 183 5.85 -26.37 -1.99
N LEU A 184 5.48 -25.09 -1.80
CA LEU A 184 5.77 -24.03 -2.77
C LEU A 184 7.19 -23.46 -2.62
N ILE A 185 7.67 -23.33 -1.39
CA ILE A 185 9.02 -22.79 -1.08
C ILE A 185 10.07 -23.90 -1.11
N GLY A 186 9.72 -25.09 -0.61
CA GLY A 186 10.65 -26.18 -0.35
C GLY A 186 11.21 -26.15 1.08
N VAL A 187 11.32 -27.32 1.70
CA VAL A 187 11.72 -27.47 3.11
C VAL A 187 13.11 -26.90 3.38
N ASP A 188 14.10 -27.28 2.58
CA ASP A 188 15.50 -26.87 2.80
C ASP A 188 15.70 -25.37 2.56
N ALA A 189 15.05 -24.84 1.52
CA ALA A 189 15.08 -23.41 1.21
C ALA A 189 14.44 -22.59 2.34
N LEU A 190 13.28 -23.04 2.85
CA LEU A 190 12.59 -22.36 3.95
C LEU A 190 13.44 -22.31 5.22
N LYS A 191 14.04 -23.44 5.62
CA LYS A 191 14.96 -23.47 6.78
C LYS A 191 16.15 -22.53 6.58
N THR A 192 16.75 -22.53 5.39
CA THR A 192 17.92 -21.71 5.08
C THR A 192 17.58 -20.22 5.03
N ASP A 193 16.48 -19.85 4.39
CA ASP A 193 16.10 -18.46 4.16
C ASP A 193 15.58 -17.81 5.45
N TYR A 194 14.88 -18.56 6.31
CA TYR A 194 14.37 -18.05 7.59
C TYR A 194 15.50 -17.55 8.51
N PHE A 195 16.61 -18.31 8.61
CA PHE A 195 17.75 -17.94 9.47
C PHE A 195 18.80 -17.08 8.75
N ARG A 196 18.59 -16.72 7.48
CA ARG A 196 19.54 -15.87 6.74
C ARG A 196 19.64 -14.47 7.35
N LEU A 197 18.51 -13.93 7.84
CA LEU A 197 18.44 -12.61 8.45
C LEU A 197 17.46 -12.61 9.62
N PRO A 198 17.74 -11.87 10.70
CA PRO A 198 16.78 -11.72 11.79
C PRO A 198 15.55 -10.94 11.33
N GLY A 199 14.46 -11.06 12.10
CA GLY A 199 13.26 -10.24 11.93
C GLY A 199 13.62 -8.76 11.84
N GLN A 200 13.01 -8.05 10.90
CA GLN A 200 13.33 -6.64 10.63
C GLN A 200 12.32 -5.74 11.31
N ALA A 201 12.82 -4.68 11.97
CA ALA A 201 11.96 -3.69 12.59
C ALA A 201 11.23 -2.85 11.53
N MET A 202 9.93 -2.67 11.75
CA MET A 202 9.11 -1.73 11.01
C MET A 202 8.92 -0.49 11.86
N VAL A 203 9.13 0.68 11.29
CA VAL A 203 9.03 1.96 11.98
C VAL A 203 7.95 2.81 11.31
N SER A 204 7.17 3.51 12.13
CA SER A 204 6.36 4.62 11.66
C SER A 204 6.88 5.92 12.27
N VAL A 205 7.18 6.90 11.44
CA VAL A 205 7.62 8.24 11.87
C VAL A 205 6.75 9.27 11.18
N LYS A 206 6.23 10.20 11.97
CA LYS A 206 5.56 11.42 11.50
C LYS A 206 6.35 12.61 12.01
N CYS A 207 6.60 13.58 11.13
CA CYS A 207 7.13 14.88 11.53
C CYS A 207 6.31 16.01 10.92
N SER A 208 6.49 17.22 11.45
CA SER A 208 5.97 18.47 10.90
C SER A 208 6.74 19.61 11.57
N PRO A 209 7.10 20.69 10.86
CA PRO A 209 6.95 20.89 9.42
C PRO A 209 7.90 20.01 8.59
N TYR A 210 7.69 19.94 7.27
CA TYR A 210 8.61 19.26 6.34
C TYR A 210 9.72 20.15 5.79
N HIS A 211 9.79 21.43 6.20
CA HIS A 211 10.76 22.37 5.67
C HIS A 211 11.40 23.22 6.77
N ILE A 212 12.56 23.79 6.44
CA ILE A 212 13.26 24.77 7.27
C ILE A 212 13.60 25.99 6.40
N GLY A 213 12.96 27.12 6.71
CA GLY A 213 13.11 28.36 5.95
C GLY A 213 12.84 28.16 4.46
N ASP A 214 13.65 28.77 3.61
CA ASP A 214 13.59 28.66 2.16
C ASP A 214 14.65 27.70 1.57
N LYS A 215 15.31 26.88 2.42
CA LYS A 215 16.54 26.15 2.04
C LYS A 215 16.45 24.64 2.10
N CYS A 216 15.59 24.07 2.94
CA CYS A 216 15.59 22.64 3.19
C CYS A 216 14.17 22.09 3.23
N VAL A 217 13.96 20.93 2.62
CA VAL A 217 12.67 20.21 2.59
C VAL A 217 12.90 18.70 2.66
N LEU A 218 12.03 18.01 3.40
CA LEU A 218 11.98 16.56 3.53
C LEU A 218 10.89 15.99 2.62
N MET A 219 11.15 14.84 1.99
CA MET A 219 10.21 14.12 1.12
C MET A 219 10.37 12.60 1.28
N GLY A 220 9.28 11.85 1.03
CA GLY A 220 9.25 10.40 1.16
C GLY A 220 9.51 9.92 2.60
N ASP A 221 10.16 8.77 2.75
CA ASP A 221 10.46 8.15 4.05
C ASP A 221 11.23 9.07 5.03
N ALA A 222 11.92 10.11 4.56
CA ALA A 222 12.57 11.10 5.42
C ALA A 222 11.57 12.03 6.14
N ALA A 223 10.40 12.25 5.52
CA ALA A 223 9.30 13.04 6.07
C ALA A 223 8.24 12.15 6.75
N HIS A 224 7.93 10.99 6.16
CA HIS A 224 6.87 10.08 6.61
C HIS A 224 7.27 8.61 6.41
N ALA A 225 7.98 8.04 7.37
CA ALA A 225 8.19 6.59 7.37
C ALA A 225 6.86 5.90 7.72
N VAL A 226 6.35 5.07 6.81
CA VAL A 226 5.08 4.34 7.00
C VAL A 226 5.31 2.84 7.04
N VAL A 227 4.50 2.14 7.85
CA VAL A 227 4.51 0.68 7.89
C VAL A 227 4.02 0.10 6.54
N PRO A 228 4.56 -1.05 6.09
CA PRO A 228 4.37 -1.53 4.72
C PRO A 228 3.00 -2.18 4.45
N PHE A 229 2.03 -2.06 5.36
CA PHE A 229 0.76 -2.80 5.27
C PHE A 229 -0.21 -2.29 4.20
N TYR A 230 -0.05 -1.05 3.72
CA TYR A 230 -0.89 -0.52 2.62
C TYR A 230 -0.18 -0.54 1.26
N GLY A 231 1.14 -0.81 1.21
CA GLY A 231 1.92 -0.72 -0.03
C GLY A 231 2.01 0.70 -0.61
N GLN A 232 1.87 1.74 0.22
CA GLN A 232 1.78 3.12 -0.24
C GLN A 232 3.03 3.98 0.03
N GLY A 233 4.01 3.55 0.83
CA GLY A 233 5.18 4.39 1.16
C GLY A 233 5.90 4.97 -0.07
N MET A 234 6.29 4.12 -1.02
CA MET A 234 6.86 4.58 -2.30
C MET A 234 5.88 5.44 -3.11
N ASN A 235 4.60 5.04 -3.17
CA ASN A 235 3.59 5.75 -3.97
C ASN A 235 3.30 7.16 -3.43
N ALA A 236 3.24 7.32 -2.11
CA ALA A 236 3.09 8.59 -1.42
C ALA A 236 4.35 9.44 -1.63
N GLY A 237 5.54 8.87 -1.42
CA GLY A 237 6.81 9.58 -1.68
C GLY A 237 7.00 9.99 -3.14
N PHE A 238 6.43 9.25 -4.10
CA PHE A 238 6.40 9.65 -5.50
C PHE A 238 5.41 10.77 -5.76
N GLU A 239 4.26 10.73 -5.10
CA GLU A 239 3.27 11.81 -5.16
C GLU A 239 3.78 13.10 -4.52
N ASP A 240 4.62 13.04 -3.48
CA ASP A 240 5.32 14.19 -2.92
C ASP A 240 6.04 15.00 -4.00
N CYS A 241 6.78 14.32 -4.88
CA CYS A 241 7.49 14.96 -5.99
C CYS A 241 6.52 15.65 -6.97
N ILE A 242 5.36 15.04 -7.25
CA ILE A 242 4.34 15.65 -8.12
C ILE A 242 3.72 16.86 -7.44
N VAL A 243 3.29 16.75 -6.19
CA VAL A 243 2.64 17.85 -5.46
C VAL A 243 3.62 19.01 -5.32
N PHE A 244 4.88 18.74 -5.01
CA PHE A 244 5.92 19.76 -4.97
C PHE A 244 6.12 20.43 -6.34
N ASN A 245 6.17 19.64 -7.41
CA ASN A 245 6.23 20.13 -8.78
C ASN A 245 5.03 21.04 -9.11
N GLU A 246 3.80 20.62 -8.79
CA GLU A 246 2.57 21.39 -9.02
C GLU A 246 2.59 22.73 -8.26
N ILE A 247 3.08 22.75 -7.01
CA ILE A 247 3.20 23.97 -6.19
C ILE A 247 4.30 24.90 -6.74
N MET A 248 5.43 24.35 -7.19
CA MET A 248 6.49 25.12 -7.87
C MET A 248 5.94 25.88 -9.08
N ASP A 249 5.06 25.24 -9.87
CA ASP A 249 4.41 25.86 -11.04
C ASP A 249 3.43 26.96 -10.61
N GLN A 250 2.66 26.75 -9.54
CA GLN A 250 1.68 27.71 -9.03
C GLN A 250 2.32 28.97 -8.42
N LEU A 251 3.50 28.82 -7.81
CA LEU A 251 4.18 29.88 -7.07
C LEU A 251 5.45 30.39 -7.78
N ASN A 252 5.58 30.13 -9.08
CA ASN A 252 6.69 30.62 -9.93
C ASN A 252 8.09 30.35 -9.34
N GLU A 253 8.28 29.18 -8.73
CA GLU A 253 9.55 28.76 -8.12
C GLU A 253 10.10 29.69 -7.02
N ASP A 254 9.23 30.43 -6.31
CA ASP A 254 9.57 31.11 -5.07
C ASP A 254 9.67 30.09 -3.93
N PHE A 255 10.88 29.62 -3.64
CA PHE A 255 11.12 28.60 -2.62
C PHE A 255 10.62 29.00 -1.23
N SER A 256 10.58 30.29 -0.87
CA SER A 256 10.06 30.71 0.42
C SER A 256 8.57 30.36 0.55
N ALA A 257 7.79 30.69 -0.48
CA ALA A 257 6.37 30.36 -0.53
C ALA A 257 6.12 28.87 -0.81
N VAL A 258 6.88 28.26 -1.72
CA VAL A 258 6.73 26.85 -2.11
C VAL A 258 6.96 25.90 -0.95
N LEU A 259 8.04 26.08 -0.17
CA LEU A 259 8.35 25.14 0.91
C LEU A 259 7.30 25.19 2.03
N ALA A 260 6.82 26.40 2.34
CA ALA A 260 5.75 26.62 3.29
C ALA A 260 4.43 25.98 2.81
N GLU A 261 4.06 26.22 1.55
CA GLU A 261 2.84 25.70 0.95
C GLU A 261 2.88 24.17 0.81
N TYR A 262 4.02 23.61 0.42
CA TYR A 262 4.22 22.16 0.35
C TYR A 262 3.98 21.50 1.71
N THR A 263 4.51 22.07 2.80
CA THR A 263 4.25 21.54 4.14
C THR A 263 2.77 21.64 4.50
N ARG A 264 2.14 22.79 4.25
CA ARG A 264 0.72 23.03 4.55
C ARG A 264 -0.19 22.04 3.82
N VAL A 265 0.09 21.79 2.55
CA VAL A 265 -0.69 20.87 1.71
C VAL A 265 -0.36 19.42 2.03
N ARG A 266 0.91 19.05 2.18
CA ARG A 266 1.28 17.63 2.12
C ARG A 266 1.25 16.92 3.47
N VAL A 267 1.55 17.60 4.58
CA VAL A 267 1.57 16.99 5.93
C VAL A 267 0.25 16.26 6.28
N PRO A 268 -0.95 16.85 6.09
CA PRO A 268 -2.20 16.15 6.41
C PRO A 268 -2.38 14.84 5.64
N ASP A 269 -1.94 14.81 4.38
CA ASP A 269 -2.07 13.65 3.51
C ASP A 269 -1.12 12.52 3.92
N ASP A 270 0.14 12.85 4.17
CA ASP A 270 1.14 11.86 4.57
C ASP A 270 0.88 11.31 5.97
N HIS A 271 0.35 12.14 6.88
CA HIS A 271 -0.10 11.67 8.19
C HIS A 271 -1.30 10.74 8.08
N ALA A 272 -2.26 11.05 7.20
CA ALA A 272 -3.43 10.21 6.96
C ALA A 272 -3.06 8.85 6.36
N ILE A 273 -2.14 8.78 5.39
CA ILE A 273 -1.70 7.48 4.84
C ILE A 273 -0.88 6.66 5.84
N ALA A 274 -0.09 7.31 6.70
CA ALA A 274 0.59 6.64 7.80
C ALA A 274 -0.42 6.01 8.79
N ASP A 275 -1.48 6.72 9.14
CA ASP A 275 -2.56 6.20 10.00
C ASP A 275 -3.33 5.07 9.32
N LEU A 276 -3.66 5.22 8.03
CA LEU A 276 -4.32 4.18 7.25
C LEU A 276 -3.47 2.91 7.15
N ALA A 277 -2.15 3.03 7.05
CA ALA A 277 -1.25 1.89 7.03
C ALA A 277 -1.22 1.16 8.38
N MET A 278 -1.24 1.91 9.50
CA MET A 278 -1.36 1.34 10.84
C MET A 278 -2.74 0.71 11.08
N TYR A 279 -3.81 1.36 10.63
CA TYR A 279 -5.16 0.81 10.70
C TYR A 279 -5.29 -0.50 9.91
N ASN A 280 -4.72 -0.55 8.69
CA ASN A 280 -4.76 -1.75 7.86
C ASN A 280 -4.00 -2.93 8.48
N TYR A 281 -2.93 -2.68 9.26
CA TYR A 281 -2.29 -3.71 10.08
C TYR A 281 -3.27 -4.35 11.08
N VAL A 282 -4.00 -3.51 11.81
CA VAL A 282 -4.99 -3.97 12.79
C VAL A 282 -6.14 -4.72 12.10
N GLU A 283 -6.62 -4.22 10.97
CA GLU A 283 -7.65 -4.87 10.16
C GLU A 283 -7.20 -6.27 9.69
N MET A 284 -5.98 -6.38 9.16
CA MET A 284 -5.38 -7.65 8.71
C MET A 284 -5.21 -8.66 9.85
N ARG A 285 -4.91 -8.19 11.07
CA ARG A 285 -4.74 -9.06 12.24
C ARG A 285 -6.07 -9.53 12.84
N ALA A 286 -7.05 -8.65 12.95
CA ALA A 286 -8.24 -8.89 13.78
C ALA A 286 -9.53 -9.17 13.00
N HIS A 287 -9.66 -8.66 11.77
CA HIS A 287 -10.98 -8.56 11.12
C HIS A 287 -11.12 -9.34 9.82
N VAL A 288 -10.02 -9.77 9.17
CA VAL A 288 -10.09 -10.51 7.90
C VAL A 288 -10.88 -11.82 7.98
N ASN A 289 -10.92 -12.47 9.15
CA ASN A 289 -11.69 -13.68 9.39
C ASN A 289 -13.07 -13.42 10.03
N SER A 290 -13.43 -12.16 10.31
CA SER A 290 -14.70 -11.81 10.93
C SER A 290 -15.86 -11.92 9.93
N LYS A 291 -16.90 -12.68 10.29
CA LYS A 291 -18.14 -12.79 9.49
C LYS A 291 -18.79 -11.43 9.25
N TRP A 292 -18.75 -10.55 10.25
CA TRP A 292 -19.30 -9.19 10.12
C TRP A 292 -18.50 -8.36 9.11
N PHE A 293 -17.17 -8.47 9.12
CA PHE A 293 -16.33 -7.75 8.18
C PHE A 293 -16.60 -8.17 6.73
N LEU A 294 -16.70 -9.48 6.48
CA LEU A 294 -17.05 -10.01 5.15
C LEU A 294 -18.45 -9.57 4.70
N PHE A 295 -19.44 -9.58 5.60
CA PHE A 295 -20.78 -9.07 5.34
C PHE A 295 -20.76 -7.57 5.01
N ARG A 296 -20.10 -6.75 5.83
CA ARG A 296 -19.97 -5.30 5.64
C ARG A 296 -19.35 -4.98 4.28
N LYS A 297 -18.31 -5.73 3.89
CA LYS A 297 -17.67 -5.59 2.58
C LYS A 297 -18.60 -5.96 1.43
N HIS A 298 -19.45 -6.97 1.59
CA HIS A 298 -20.47 -7.30 0.59
C HIS A 298 -21.49 -6.16 0.44
N VAL A 299 -21.95 -5.59 1.56
CA VAL A 299 -22.82 -4.40 1.57
C VAL A 299 -22.14 -3.21 0.87
N ASP A 300 -20.87 -2.92 1.18
CA ASP A 300 -20.12 -1.84 0.53
C ASP A 300 -19.98 -2.04 -0.98
N ASN A 301 -19.69 -3.27 -1.42
CA ASN A 301 -19.59 -3.59 -2.84
C ASN A 301 -20.93 -3.45 -3.56
N PHE A 302 -22.02 -3.88 -2.91
CA PHE A 302 -23.38 -3.73 -3.45
C PHE A 302 -23.79 -2.25 -3.53
N LEU A 303 -23.49 -1.46 -2.50
CA LEU A 303 -23.74 -0.03 -2.48
C LEU A 303 -22.87 0.72 -3.50
N HIS A 304 -21.62 0.31 -3.69
CA HIS A 304 -20.76 0.84 -4.75
C HIS A 304 -21.31 0.51 -6.14
N PHE A 305 -21.89 -0.69 -6.32
CA PHE A 305 -22.54 -1.07 -7.58
C PHE A 305 -23.76 -0.19 -7.87
N LEU A 306 -24.58 0.12 -6.86
CA LEU A 306 -25.75 0.98 -7.01
C LEU A 306 -25.40 2.48 -7.16
N LEU A 307 -24.43 2.97 -6.39
CA LEU A 307 -24.06 4.39 -6.30
C LEU A 307 -22.55 4.60 -6.53
N PRO A 308 -22.03 4.29 -7.74
CA PRO A 308 -20.60 4.20 -8.02
C PRO A 308 -19.83 5.51 -7.90
N HIS A 309 -20.51 6.66 -7.97
CA HIS A 309 -19.90 7.98 -7.83
C HIS A 309 -19.99 8.53 -6.40
N THR A 310 -20.87 7.98 -5.56
CA THR A 310 -21.13 8.49 -4.21
C THR A 310 -20.43 7.63 -3.16
N ILE A 311 -20.53 6.31 -3.27
CA ILE A 311 -19.91 5.37 -2.33
C ILE A 311 -18.74 4.73 -3.05
N ILE A 312 -17.52 5.13 -2.70
CA ILE A 312 -16.29 4.59 -3.30
C ILE A 312 -15.51 3.86 -2.19
N PRO A 313 -15.11 2.59 -2.38
CA PRO A 313 -14.30 1.89 -1.40
C PRO A 313 -13.00 2.63 -1.09
N LEU A 314 -12.62 2.69 0.19
CA LEU A 314 -11.40 3.36 0.65
C LEU A 314 -10.16 2.87 -0.10
N TYR A 315 -10.04 1.56 -0.30
CA TYR A 315 -8.94 0.97 -1.06
C TYR A 315 -8.87 1.50 -2.49
N THR A 316 -10.01 1.71 -3.15
CA THR A 316 -10.07 2.26 -4.50
C THR A 316 -9.66 3.73 -4.54
N MET A 317 -10.13 4.55 -3.59
CA MET A 317 -9.73 5.96 -3.50
C MET A 317 -8.23 6.11 -3.30
N VAL A 318 -7.65 5.33 -2.40
CA VAL A 318 -6.21 5.36 -2.10
C VAL A 318 -5.36 4.85 -3.27
N THR A 319 -5.71 3.69 -3.82
CA THR A 319 -4.83 2.93 -4.74
C THR A 319 -4.98 3.33 -6.20
N PHE A 320 -6.20 3.72 -6.61
CA PHE A 320 -6.56 3.91 -8.02
C PHE A 320 -6.93 5.36 -8.39
N THR A 321 -6.78 6.30 -7.47
CA THR A 321 -7.00 7.73 -7.72
C THR A 321 -5.89 8.56 -7.07
N ARG A 322 -5.86 9.87 -7.37
CA ARG A 322 -5.06 10.89 -6.65
C ARG A 322 -5.92 11.73 -5.68
N THR A 323 -7.07 11.22 -5.22
CA THR A 323 -7.84 11.89 -4.15
C THR A 323 -6.92 12.12 -2.96
N ARG A 324 -6.93 13.29 -2.33
CA ARG A 324 -6.04 13.56 -1.19
C ARG A 324 -6.28 12.52 -0.10
N TYR A 325 -5.21 12.06 0.57
CA TYR A 325 -5.29 10.94 1.50
C TYR A 325 -6.22 11.27 2.68
N HIS A 326 -6.11 12.49 3.24
CA HIS A 326 -7.00 12.89 4.34
C HIS A 326 -8.46 13.03 3.88
N GLU A 327 -8.72 13.54 2.67
CA GLU A 327 -10.08 13.59 2.10
C GLU A 327 -10.66 12.19 1.86
N ALA A 328 -9.83 11.22 1.46
CA ALA A 328 -10.24 9.83 1.33
C ALA A 328 -10.65 9.23 2.69
N VAL A 329 -9.95 9.60 3.77
CA VAL A 329 -10.30 9.22 5.16
C VAL A 329 -11.62 9.89 5.58
N ASP A 330 -11.76 11.19 5.37
CA ASP A 330 -12.98 11.93 5.73
C ASP A 330 -14.21 11.39 4.99
N ARG A 331 -14.05 11.11 3.70
CA ARG A 331 -15.10 10.49 2.88
C ARG A 331 -15.41 9.08 3.34
N TRP A 332 -14.41 8.29 3.72
CA TRP A 332 -14.63 6.96 4.27
C TRP A 332 -15.42 7.00 5.59
N HIS A 333 -15.06 7.89 6.52
CA HIS A 333 -15.81 8.09 7.76
C HIS A 333 -17.25 8.56 7.52
N TRP A 334 -17.46 9.48 6.57
CA TRP A 334 -18.79 9.92 6.19
C TRP A 334 -19.61 8.77 5.60
N GLN A 335 -19.04 8.00 4.67
CA GLN A 335 -19.69 6.84 4.07
C GLN A 335 -20.09 5.82 5.14
N ASP A 336 -19.19 5.50 6.08
CA ASP A 336 -19.48 4.54 7.13
C ASP A 336 -20.61 5.03 8.05
N LYS A 337 -20.60 6.31 8.43
CA LYS A 337 -21.67 6.93 9.22
C LYS A 337 -23.03 6.88 8.51
N VAL A 338 -23.07 7.18 7.21
CA VAL A 338 -24.30 7.14 6.41
C VAL A 338 -24.81 5.71 6.27
N ILE A 339 -23.93 4.75 5.99
CA ILE A 339 -24.32 3.35 5.83
C ILE A 339 -24.82 2.76 7.14
N ASN A 340 -24.13 2.99 8.26
CA ASN A 340 -24.56 2.50 9.57
C ASN A 340 -25.91 3.09 9.98
N ARG A 341 -26.13 4.39 9.73
CA ARG A 341 -27.45 5.01 9.95
C ARG A 341 -28.53 4.43 9.03
N GLY A 342 -28.22 4.21 7.76
CA GLY A 342 -29.13 3.61 6.79
C GLY A 342 -29.52 2.17 7.16
N LEU A 343 -28.55 1.37 7.62
CA LEU A 343 -28.80 0.02 8.13
C LEU A 343 -29.68 0.04 9.38
N LEU A 344 -29.41 0.95 10.32
CA LEU A 344 -30.23 1.10 11.53
C LEU A 344 -31.68 1.50 11.21
N VAL A 345 -31.88 2.46 10.30
CA VAL A 345 -33.22 2.89 9.86
C VAL A 345 -33.94 1.74 9.13
N SER A 346 -33.23 1.01 8.26
CA SER A 346 -33.80 -0.13 7.53
C SER A 346 -34.20 -1.27 8.48
N ALA A 347 -33.35 -1.58 9.47
CA ALA A 347 -33.66 -2.59 10.49
C ALA A 347 -34.86 -2.17 11.34
N THR A 348 -34.91 -0.91 11.78
CA THR A 348 -36.04 -0.38 12.57
C THR A 348 -37.33 -0.40 11.77
N GLY A 349 -37.29 0.02 10.50
CA GLY A 349 -38.43 -0.02 9.58
C GLY A 349 -38.92 -1.44 9.33
N ALA A 350 -38.01 -2.41 9.17
CA ALA A 350 -38.37 -3.82 9.01
C ALA A 350 -39.04 -4.40 10.26
N VAL A 351 -38.55 -4.06 11.46
CA VAL A 351 -39.16 -4.49 12.73
C VAL A 351 -40.54 -3.88 12.91
N LEU A 352 -40.69 -2.57 12.70
CA LEU A 352 -41.98 -1.89 12.82
C LEU A 352 -42.98 -2.38 11.78
N GLY A 353 -42.56 -2.53 10.52
CA GLY A 353 -43.39 -3.04 9.43
C GLY A 353 -43.79 -4.50 9.65
N GLY A 354 -42.85 -5.35 10.08
CA GLY A 354 -43.12 -6.74 10.44
C GLY A 354 -44.08 -6.86 11.62
N SER A 355 -43.88 -6.07 12.66
CA SER A 355 -44.78 -6.02 13.84
C SER A 355 -46.17 -5.55 13.44
N TYR A 356 -46.28 -4.49 12.63
CA TYR A 356 -47.56 -4.01 12.13
C TYR A 356 -48.29 -5.05 11.27
N LEU A 357 -47.57 -5.75 10.39
CA LEU A 357 -48.13 -6.84 9.58
C LEU A 357 -48.59 -8.01 10.44
N LEU A 358 -47.84 -8.36 11.50
CA LEU A 358 -48.23 -9.40 12.46
C LEU A 358 -49.45 -9.00 13.30
N ILE A 359 -49.57 -7.72 13.68
CA ILE A 359 -50.74 -7.22 14.41
C ILE A 359 -51.97 -7.18 13.48
N LYS A 360 -51.78 -6.74 12.23
CA LYS A 360 -52.87 -6.61 11.24
C LYS A 360 -53.34 -7.96 10.70
N ASN A 361 -52.42 -8.89 10.51
CA ASN A 361 -52.67 -10.27 10.07
C ASN A 361 -52.11 -11.22 11.14
N PRO A 362 -52.78 -11.37 12.29
CA PRO A 362 -52.33 -12.28 13.34
C PRO A 362 -52.22 -13.70 12.77
N PRO A 363 -51.04 -14.34 12.87
CA PRO A 363 -50.89 -15.70 12.39
C PRO A 363 -51.80 -16.63 13.18
N ASP A 364 -52.47 -17.55 12.49
CA ASP A 364 -53.32 -18.58 13.10
C ASP A 364 -52.43 -19.54 13.91
N ILE A 365 -52.33 -19.30 15.21
CA ILE A 365 -51.41 -19.98 16.14
C ILE A 365 -51.61 -21.50 16.09
N ASN A 366 -52.84 -21.96 15.82
CA ASN A 366 -53.18 -23.37 15.68
C ASN A 366 -52.55 -24.06 14.45
N LYS A 367 -52.11 -23.32 13.43
CA LYS A 367 -51.37 -23.84 12.26
C LYS A 367 -49.85 -23.80 12.42
N LEU A 368 -49.33 -22.96 13.33
CA LEU A 368 -47.89 -22.84 13.62
C LEU A 368 -47.41 -23.85 14.67
N ILE A 369 -48.33 -24.33 15.53
CA ILE A 369 -48.08 -25.49 16.38
C ILE A 369 -48.08 -26.73 15.48
N ILE A 370 -46.90 -27.09 14.96
CA ILE A 370 -46.70 -28.46 14.48
C ILE A 370 -46.77 -29.34 15.73
N PRO A 371 -47.73 -30.29 15.84
CA PRO A 371 -47.77 -31.20 16.99
C PRO A 371 -46.42 -31.91 17.05
N ALA A 372 -45.79 -31.98 18.23
CA ALA A 372 -44.47 -32.57 18.41
C ALA A 372 -44.33 -33.98 17.75
N GLY A 373 -45.45 -34.73 17.66
CA GLY A 373 -45.53 -35.99 16.92
C GLY A 373 -45.20 -35.88 15.42
N LYS A 374 -45.69 -34.87 14.69
CA LYS A 374 -45.40 -34.70 13.25
C LYS A 374 -43.96 -34.31 12.97
N MET A 375 -43.29 -33.68 13.93
CA MET A 375 -41.88 -33.32 13.83
C MET A 375 -40.99 -34.53 14.14
N TRP A 376 -41.40 -35.37 15.09
CA TRP A 376 -40.76 -36.65 15.40
C TRP A 376 -40.85 -37.64 14.22
N ASP A 377 -42.02 -37.79 13.60
CA ASP A 377 -42.20 -38.68 12.44
C ASP A 377 -41.35 -38.26 11.24
N ARG A 378 -41.18 -36.94 11.02
CA ARG A 378 -40.30 -36.41 9.96
C ARG A 378 -38.80 -36.62 10.27
N LEU A 379 -38.41 -36.52 11.54
CA LEU A 379 -37.03 -36.78 11.97
C LEU A 379 -36.68 -38.27 11.88
N VAL A 380 -37.61 -39.15 12.26
CA VAL A 380 -37.44 -40.60 12.13
C VAL A 380 -37.35 -41.02 10.66
N ALA A 381 -38.20 -40.47 9.78
CA ALA A 381 -38.16 -40.76 8.35
C ALA A 381 -36.84 -40.33 7.66
N LEU A 382 -36.19 -39.26 8.14
CA LEU A 382 -34.88 -38.79 7.67
C LEU A 382 -33.70 -39.61 8.21
N LEU A 383 -33.87 -40.35 9.31
CA LEU A 383 -32.86 -41.24 9.89
C LEU A 383 -32.91 -42.66 9.31
N THR A 384 -33.99 -43.00 8.59
CA THR A 384 -34.21 -44.32 7.98
C THR A 384 -34.03 -44.35 6.45
N SER A 385 -33.59 -43.25 5.82
CA SER A 385 -33.13 -43.21 4.42
C SER A 385 -31.64 -42.91 4.38
#